data_AF-A0A1H8ZMR1-F1
#
_entry.id   AF-A0A1H8ZMR1-F1
#
_cell.length_a   1.000
_cell.length_b   1.000
_cell.length_c   1.000
_cell.angle_alpha   90.00
_cell.angle_beta   90.00
_cell.angle_gamma   90.00
#
_symmetry.space_group_name_H-M   'P 1'
#
loop_
_entity.id
_entity.type
_entity.pdbx_description
1 polymer ?
#
loop_
_entity_poly.entity_id
_entity_poly.type
_entity_poly.pdbx_seq_one_letter_code
_entity_poly.pdbx_strand_id
1 'polypeptide(L)'
;MSTPTRIYTPAERRRRAALVARGAKQAFADAVDSRIQRQLDAIDAAAADRAARELAALLRQLEDAKNELATARAAEKAADRVDRQAAKDARKEAEKRLRRCERALRR
;
A
#
# COMPACT_ATOMS: atom_id res chain seq x y z
N MET A 1 -4.82 17.31 -10.54
CA MET A 1 -5.49 16.28 -9.71
C MET A 1 -4.65 15.02 -9.77
N SER A 2 -4.19 14.50 -8.62
CA SER A 2 -3.48 13.21 -8.58
C SER A 2 -4.47 12.09 -8.89
N THR A 3 -4.17 11.22 -9.85
CA THR A 3 -5.02 10.07 -10.14
C THR A 3 -5.02 9.13 -8.92
N PRO A 4 -6.19 8.60 -8.50
CA PRO A 4 -6.23 7.70 -7.36
C PRO A 4 -5.39 6.45 -7.66
N THR A 5 -4.52 6.06 -6.73
CA THR A 5 -3.74 4.83 -6.82
C THR A 5 -4.69 3.64 -6.90
N ARG A 6 -4.49 2.75 -7.89
CA ARG A 6 -5.33 1.58 -8.13
C ARG A 6 -4.46 0.35 -8.32
N ILE A 7 -4.77 -0.73 -7.59
CA ILE A 7 -4.07 -2.00 -7.71
C ILE A 7 -5.05 -3.03 -8.27
N TYR A 8 -4.89 -3.34 -9.57
CA TYR A 8 -5.72 -4.29 -10.28
C TYR A 8 -5.15 -5.71 -10.21
N THR A 9 -6.02 -6.68 -9.96
CA THR A 9 -5.70 -8.10 -10.16
C THR A 9 -5.55 -8.43 -11.64
N PRO A 10 -4.88 -9.54 -12.01
CA PRO A 10 -4.79 -9.98 -13.41
C PRO A 10 -6.17 -10.15 -14.08
N ALA A 11 -7.15 -10.67 -13.33
CA ALA A 11 -8.52 -10.86 -13.82
C ALA A 11 -9.21 -9.51 -14.07
N GLU A 12 -9.09 -8.56 -13.13
CA GLU A 12 -9.62 -7.20 -13.29
C GLU A 12 -9.00 -6.47 -14.47
N ARG A 13 -7.68 -6.59 -14.69
CA ARG A 13 -7.01 -6.01 -15.86
C ARG A 13 -7.58 -6.56 -17.17
N ARG A 14 -7.72 -7.88 -17.27
CA ARG A 14 -8.29 -8.53 -18.47
C ARG A 14 -9.73 -8.10 -18.71
N ARG A 15 -10.56 -8.09 -17.66
CA ARG A 15 -11.97 -7.70 -17.76
C ARG A 15 -12.11 -6.22 -18.14
N ARG A 16 -11.32 -5.35 -17.53
CA ARG A 16 -11.27 -3.91 -17.85
C ARG A 16 -10.85 -3.68 -19.30
N ALA A 17 -9.80 -4.36 -19.78
CA ALA A 17 -9.37 -4.26 -21.17
C ALA A 17 -10.46 -4.71 -22.16
N ALA A 18 -11.15 -5.82 -21.88
CA ALA A 18 -12.26 -6.29 -22.70
C ALA A 18 -13.43 -5.29 -22.73
N LEU A 19 -13.76 -4.68 -21.58
CA LEU A 19 -14.81 -3.66 -21.48
C LEU A 19 -14.46 -2.38 -22.23
N VAL A 20 -13.21 -1.91 -22.11
CA VAL A 20 -12.72 -0.75 -22.87
C VAL A 20 -12.78 -1.02 -24.37
N ALA A 21 -12.33 -2.20 -24.83
CA ALA A 21 -12.40 -2.58 -26.24
C ALA A 21 -13.86 -2.63 -26.74
N ARG A 22 -14.79 -3.13 -25.92
CA ARG A 22 -16.22 -3.16 -26.25
C ARG A 22 -16.83 -1.77 -26.31
N GLY A 23 -16.50 -0.89 -25.35
CA GLY A 23 -16.93 0.51 -25.33
C GLY A 23 -16.42 1.29 -26.54
N ALA A 24 -15.15 1.07 -26.93
CA ALA A 24 -14.58 1.67 -28.13
C ALA A 24 -15.35 1.26 -29.40
N LYS A 25 -15.63 -0.04 -29.57
CA LYS A 25 -16.45 -0.54 -30.69
C LYS A 25 -17.85 0.07 -30.72
N GLN A 26 -18.47 0.28 -29.56
CA GLN A 26 -19.79 0.92 -29.45
C GLN A 26 -19.75 2.42 -29.77
N ALA A 27 -18.70 3.13 -29.37
CA ALA A 27 -18.54 4.55 -29.71
C ALA A 27 -18.39 4.75 -31.22
N PHE A 28 -17.67 3.85 -31.91
CA PHE A 28 -17.61 3.85 -33.38
C PHE A 28 -18.95 3.55 -34.06
N ALA A 29 -19.88 2.89 -33.35
CA ALA A 29 -21.22 2.56 -33.83
C ALA A 29 -22.31 3.49 -33.28
N ASP A 30 -21.93 4.60 -32.62
CA ASP A 30 -22.81 5.57 -31.96
C ASP A 30 -23.83 4.95 -30.96
N ALA A 31 -23.48 3.81 -30.36
CA ALA A 31 -24.34 2.98 -29.53
C ALA A 31 -23.74 2.73 -28.13
N VAL A 32 -23.32 3.80 -27.46
CA VAL A 32 -22.61 3.73 -26.16
C VAL A 32 -23.51 3.15 -25.06
N ASP A 33 -23.14 1.99 -24.51
CA ASP A 33 -23.87 1.35 -23.40
C ASP A 33 -23.35 1.84 -22.04
N SER A 34 -24.22 2.55 -21.31
CA SER A 34 -23.95 3.02 -19.93
C SER A 34 -23.59 1.91 -18.94
N ARG A 35 -23.96 0.65 -19.21
CA ARG A 35 -23.59 -0.51 -18.38
C ARG A 35 -22.10 -0.80 -18.44
N ILE A 36 -21.43 -0.54 -19.56
CA ILE A 36 -19.98 -0.72 -19.69
C ILE A 36 -19.27 0.24 -18.75
N GLN A 37 -19.70 1.50 -18.73
CA GLN A 37 -19.12 2.50 -17.83
C GLN A 37 -19.29 2.11 -16.37
N ARG A 38 -20.50 1.69 -15.96
CA ARG A 38 -20.75 1.21 -14.58
C ARG A 38 -19.87 0.03 -14.18
N GLN A 39 -19.61 -0.89 -15.11
CA GLN A 39 -18.73 -2.03 -14.83
C GLN A 39 -17.26 -1.62 -14.73
N LEU A 40 -16.81 -0.65 -15.54
CA LEU A 40 -15.48 -0.06 -15.41
C LEU A 40 -15.32 0.65 -14.08
N ASP A 41 -16.31 1.46 -13.68
CA ASP A 41 -16.31 2.19 -12.41
C ASP A 41 -16.26 1.23 -11.21
N ALA A 42 -17.01 0.12 -11.27
CA ALA A 42 -16.98 -0.89 -10.23
C ALA A 42 -15.61 -1.58 -10.10
N ILE A 43 -14.93 -1.88 -11.22
CA ILE A 43 -13.57 -2.44 -11.21
C ILE A 43 -12.58 -1.41 -10.64
N ASP A 44 -12.70 -0.16 -11.08
CA ASP A 44 -11.81 0.92 -10.64
C ASP A 44 -11.99 1.22 -9.15
N ALA A 45 -13.23 1.17 -8.63
CA ALA A 45 -13.53 1.33 -7.20
C ALA A 45 -12.94 0.20 -6.36
N ALA A 46 -13.11 -1.06 -6.79
CA ALA A 46 -12.53 -2.21 -6.08
C ALA A 46 -10.99 -2.16 -6.06
N ALA A 47 -10.36 -1.76 -7.17
CA ALA A 47 -8.91 -1.60 -7.25
C ALA A 47 -8.39 -0.45 -6.38
N ALA A 48 -9.16 0.63 -6.23
CA ALA A 48 -8.86 1.74 -5.34
C ALA A 48 -8.99 1.35 -3.87
N ASP A 49 -10.07 0.65 -3.48
CA ASP A 49 -10.25 0.16 -2.10
C ASP A 49 -9.11 -0.77 -1.69
N ARG A 50 -8.68 -1.68 -2.58
CA ARG A 50 -7.52 -2.54 -2.34
C ARG A 50 -6.25 -1.74 -2.09
N ALA A 51 -5.97 -0.75 -2.94
CA ALA A 51 -4.80 0.11 -2.78
C ALA A 51 -4.86 0.93 -1.47
N ALA A 52 -6.03 1.43 -1.09
CA ALA A 52 -6.22 2.14 0.18
C ALA A 52 -5.97 1.23 1.39
N ARG A 53 -6.44 -0.02 1.36
CA ARG A 53 -6.20 -1.00 2.43
C ARG A 53 -4.72 -1.35 2.57
N GLU A 54 -4.02 -1.54 1.45
CA GLU A 54 -2.58 -1.83 1.44
C GLU A 54 -1.78 -0.64 1.98
N LEU A 55 -2.08 0.57 1.53
CA LEU A 55 -1.47 1.79 2.06
C LEU A 55 -1.73 1.95 3.56
N ALA A 56 -2.96 1.73 4.02
CA ALA A 56 -3.30 1.78 5.43
C ALA A 56 -2.51 0.73 6.26
N ALA A 57 -2.29 -0.46 5.70
CA ALA A 57 -1.46 -1.48 6.35
C ALA A 57 0.01 -1.06 6.43
N LEU A 58 0.57 -0.50 5.36
CA LEU A 58 1.95 0.03 5.35
C LEU A 58 2.13 1.17 6.36
N LEU A 59 1.15 2.08 6.45
CA LEU A 59 1.16 3.18 7.43
C LEU A 59 1.12 2.64 8.87
N ARG A 60 0.26 1.65 9.16
CA ARG A 60 0.24 0.99 10.48
C ARG A 60 1.59 0.36 10.82
N GLN A 61 2.17 -0.40 9.89
CA GLN A 61 3.49 -1.00 10.09
C GLN A 61 4.60 0.04 10.33
N LEU A 62 4.51 1.20 9.67
CA LEU A 62 5.44 2.30 9.88
C LEU A 62 5.32 2.87 11.30
N GLU A 63 4.10 3.12 11.77
CA GLU A 63 3.86 3.60 13.13
C GLU A 63 4.31 2.59 14.18
N ASP A 64 4.03 1.29 13.99
CA ASP A 64 4.52 0.23 14.87
C ASP A 64 6.05 0.23 14.93
N ALA A 65 6.74 0.37 13.79
CA ALA A 65 8.20 0.40 13.74
C ALA A 65 8.79 1.66 14.42
N LYS A 66 8.11 2.81 14.35
CA LYS A 66 8.50 4.02 15.10
C LYS A 66 8.40 3.80 16.61
N ASN A 67 7.30 3.21 17.06
CA ASN A 67 7.07 2.88 18.47
C ASN A 67 8.11 1.89 18.97
N GLU A 68 8.43 0.84 18.20
CA GLU A 68 9.47 -0.12 18.54
C GLU A 68 10.85 0.53 18.69
N LEU A 69 11.22 1.44 17.78
CA LEU A 69 12.49 2.17 17.90
C LEU A 69 12.51 3.06 19.15
N ALA A 70 11.41 3.72 19.47
CA ALA A 70 11.30 4.52 20.69
C ALA A 70 11.47 3.65 21.95
N THR A 71 10.79 2.50 22.00
CA THR A 71 10.91 1.52 23.08
C THR A 71 12.34 0.98 23.21
N ALA A 72 12.98 0.61 22.10
CA ALA A 72 14.36 0.11 22.13
C ALA A 72 15.36 1.18 22.60
N ARG A 73 15.15 2.46 22.23
CA ARG A 73 15.94 3.58 22.76
C ARG A 73 15.75 3.78 24.27
N ALA A 74 14.52 3.62 24.76
CA ALA A 74 14.24 3.70 26.20
C ALA A 74 14.89 2.53 26.95
N ALA A 75 14.78 1.31 26.42
CA ALA A 75 15.44 0.13 26.98
C ALA A 75 16.96 0.28 27.01
N GLU A 76 17.60 0.80 25.96
CA GLU A 76 19.05 1.07 25.96
C GLU A 76 19.45 2.07 27.06
N LYS A 77 18.63 3.09 27.32
CA LYS A 77 18.88 4.08 28.38
C LYS A 77 18.74 3.47 29.78
N ALA A 78 17.80 2.52 29.94
CA ALA A 78 17.54 1.84 31.21
C ALA A 78 18.44 0.61 31.45
N ALA A 79 19.18 0.15 30.43
CA ALA A 79 20.00 -1.04 30.52
C ALA A 79 21.24 -0.85 31.40
N ASP A 80 21.48 -1.83 32.27
CA ASP A 80 22.70 -1.94 33.05
C ASP A 80 23.91 -2.27 32.17
N ARG A 81 25.12 -2.09 32.72
CA ARG A 81 26.39 -2.22 31.96
C ARG A 81 26.54 -3.57 31.25
N VAL A 82 26.01 -4.64 31.84
CA VAL A 82 26.08 -6.01 31.28
C VAL A 82 25.17 -6.16 30.06
N ASP A 83 23.94 -5.65 30.13
CA ASP A 83 22.93 -5.79 29.07
C ASP A 83 22.99 -4.68 28.01
N ARG A 84 23.78 -3.64 28.26
CA ARG A 84 23.84 -2.45 27.40
C ARG A 84 24.23 -2.76 25.96
N GLN A 85 25.08 -3.76 25.73
CA GLN A 85 25.47 -4.15 24.37
C GLN A 85 24.30 -4.83 23.64
N ALA A 86 23.58 -5.74 24.31
CA ALA A 86 22.38 -6.37 23.75
C ALA A 86 21.29 -5.33 23.45
N ALA A 87 21.08 -4.35 24.34
CA ALA A 87 20.11 -3.27 24.12
C ALA A 87 20.47 -2.37 22.93
N LYS A 88 21.77 -2.07 22.73
CA LYS A 88 22.24 -1.35 21.53
C LYS A 88 21.95 -2.10 20.25
N ASP A 89 22.15 -3.41 20.23
CA ASP A 89 21.94 -4.21 19.04
C ASP A 89 20.43 -4.36 18.74
N ALA A 90 19.59 -4.49 19.77
CA ALA A 90 18.13 -4.41 19.62
C ALA A 90 17.66 -3.06 19.01
N ARG A 91 18.23 -1.94 19.48
CA ARG A 91 17.95 -0.60 18.92
C ARG A 91 18.34 -0.50 17.45
N LYS A 92 19.48 -1.06 17.04
CA LYS A 92 19.92 -1.08 15.64
C LYS A 92 18.96 -1.91 14.77
N GLU A 93 18.49 -3.05 15.26
CA GLU A 93 17.53 -3.87 14.50
C GLU A 93 16.17 -3.17 14.34
N ALA A 94 15.67 -2.51 15.39
CA ALA A 94 14.48 -1.66 15.30
C ALA A 94 14.66 -0.51 14.28
N GLU A 95 15.83 0.12 14.26
CA GLU A 95 16.16 1.16 13.28
C GLU A 95 16.18 0.62 11.84
N LYS A 96 16.77 -0.57 11.61
CA LYS A 96 16.74 -1.23 10.31
C LYS A 96 15.31 -1.55 9.88
N ARG A 97 14.45 -2.01 10.80
CA ARG A 97 13.04 -2.27 10.51
C ARG A 97 12.30 -1.00 10.10
N LEU A 98 12.45 0.10 10.85
CA LEU A 98 11.86 1.38 10.50
C LEU A 98 12.26 1.81 9.08
N ARG A 99 13.56 1.75 8.75
CA ARG A 99 14.05 2.09 7.41
C ARG A 99 13.47 1.19 6.32
N ARG A 100 13.20 -0.09 6.59
CA ARG A 100 12.52 -1.00 5.63
C ARG A 100 11.08 -0.57 5.41
N CYS A 101 10.35 -0.22 6.46
CA CYS A 101 8.97 0.28 6.37
C CYS A 101 8.89 1.61 5.60
N GLU A 102 9.79 2.57 5.88
CA GLU A 102 9.89 3.83 5.14
C GLU A 102 10.17 3.61 3.65
N ARG A 103 11.06 2.68 3.32
CA ARG A 103 11.36 2.32 1.92
C ARG A 103 10.17 1.68 1.23
N ALA A 104 9.40 0.85 1.92
CA ALA A 104 8.20 0.24 1.37
C ALA A 104 7.13 1.29 1.04
N LEU A 105 6.97 2.32 1.88
CA LEU A 105 6.00 3.40 1.66
C LEU A 105 6.39 4.35 0.49
N ARG A 106 7.69 4.44 0.17
CA ARG A 106 8.19 5.28 -0.93
C ARG A 106 8.11 4.62 -2.31
N ARG A 107 7.74 3.34 -2.38
CA ARG A 107 7.58 2.60 -3.64
C ARG A 107 6.15 2.68 -4.12
#